data_AF-A0A0F3MZQ0-F1
#
_entry.id   AF-A0A0F3MZQ0-F1
#
_cell.length_a   1.000
_cell.length_b   1.000
_cell.length_c   1.000
_cell.angle_alpha   90.00
_cell.angle_beta   90.00
_cell.angle_gamma   90.00
#
_symmetry.space_group_name_H-M   'P 1'
#
loop_
_entity.id
_entity.type
_entity.pdbx_description
1 polymer ?
#
loop_
_entity_poly.entity_id
_entity_poly.type
_entity_poly.pdbx_seq_one_letter_code
_entity_poly.pdbx_strand_id
1 'polypeptide(L)' 'MSVATLRNWEQGRRLPTGAAKLLLKIIEKEPNVVKRVLRG' A
#
# COMPACT_ATOMS: atom_id res chain seq x y z
N MET A 1 6.51 -5.73 6.07
CA MET A 1 5.12 -5.46 6.53
C MET A 1 4.50 -6.79 6.92
N SER A 2 3.82 -6.90 8.07
CA SER A 2 3.22 -8.17 8.50
C SER A 2 1.78 -8.31 7.98
N VAL A 3 1.30 -9.55 7.87
CA VAL A 3 -0.10 -9.86 7.55
C VAL A 3 -1.06 -9.22 8.55
N ALA A 4 -0.66 -9.16 9.83
CA ALA A 4 -1.44 -8.52 10.88
C ALA A 4 -1.61 -7.01 10.65
N THR A 5 -0.59 -6.32 10.14
CA THR A 5 -0.69 -4.89 9.80
C THR A 5 -1.69 -4.65 8.67
N LEU A 6 -1.64 -5.46 7.61
CA LEU A 6 -2.55 -5.33 6.47
C LEU A 6 -4.02 -5.57 6.89
N ARG A 7 -4.27 -6.63 7.68
CA ARG A 7 -5.61 -6.94 8.19
C ARG A 7 -6.20 -5.82 9.04
N ASN A 8 -5.39 -5.16 9.86
CA ASN A 8 -5.84 -4.01 10.64
C ASN A 8 -6.29 -2.83 9.75
N TRP A 9 -5.68 -2.66 8.57
CA TRP A 9 -6.09 -1.64 7.60
C TRP A 9 -7.36 -2.01 6.86
N GLU A 10 -7.44 -3.26 6.36
CA GLU A 10 -8.63 -3.75 5.64
C GLU A 10 -9.89 -3.73 6.51
N GLN A 11 -9.75 -3.99 7.82
CA GLN A 11 -10.85 -3.93 8.78
C GLN A 11 -11.11 -2.53 9.34
N GLY A 12 -10.37 -1.49 8.92
CA GLY A 12 -10.52 -0.12 9.42
C GLY A 12 -10.10 0.11 10.87
N ARG A 13 -9.49 -0.89 11.53
CA ARG A 13 -9.00 -0.77 12.93
C ARG A 13 -7.85 0.22 13.06
N ARG A 14 -7.04 0.36 12.00
CA ARG A 14 -6.00 1.38 11.86
C ARG A 14 -5.95 1.83 10.41
N LEU A 15 -5.56 3.08 10.16
CA LEU A 15 -5.32 3.57 8.81
C LEU A 15 -3.82 3.56 8.49
N PRO A 16 -3.42 3.35 7.22
CA PRO A 16 -2.05 3.55 6.80
C PRO A 16 -1.63 5.02 7.00
N THR A 17 -0.39 5.23 7.44
CA THR A 17 0.20 6.55 7.68
C THR A 17 1.56 6.67 6.99
N GLY A 18 2.08 7.89 6.90
CA GLY A 18 3.42 8.16 6.34
C GLY A 18 3.63 7.57 4.95
N ALA A 19 4.77 6.89 4.77
CA ALA A 19 5.16 6.29 3.48
C ALA A 19 4.11 5.29 2.97
N ALA A 20 3.47 4.50 3.84
CA ALA A 20 2.46 3.53 3.41
C ALA A 20 1.25 4.22 2.77
N LYS A 21 0.77 5.31 3.38
CA LYS A 21 -0.35 6.09 2.83
C LYS A 21 0.01 6.73 1.48
N LEU A 22 1.23 7.25 1.37
CA LEU A 22 1.73 7.83 0.12
C LEU A 22 1.83 6.79 -0.99
N LEU A 23 2.45 5.63 -0.71
CA LEU A 23 2.60 4.55 -1.66
C LEU A 23 1.24 4.02 -2.13
N LEU A 24 0.28 3.84 -1.22
CA LEU A 24 -1.08 3.41 -1.59
C LEU A 24 -1.77 4.42 -2.54
N LYS A 25 -1.60 5.73 -2.30
CA LYS A 25 -2.11 6.76 -3.23
C LYS A 25 -1.42 6.73 -4.60
N ILE A 26 -0.13 6.42 -4.64
CA ILE A 26 0.60 6.26 -5.90
C ILE A 26 0.07 5.04 -6.64
N ILE A 27 -0.13 3.92 -5.94
CA ILE A 27 -0.68 2.68 -6.53
C ILE A 27 -2.09 2.92 -7.08
N GLU A 28 -2.92 3.67 -6.36
CA GLU A 28 -4.26 4.05 -6.79
C GLU A 28 -4.24 4.87 -8.08
N LYS A 29 -3.33 5.85 -8.19
CA LYS A 29 -3.21 6.72 -9.38
C LYS A 29 -2.48 6.07 -10.56
N GLU A 30 -1.47 5.26 -10.27
CA GLU A 30 -0.54 4.68 -11.24
C GLU A 30 -0.26 3.19 -10.94
N PRO A 31 -1.22 2.29 -11.14
CA PRO A 31 -1.07 0.87 -10.76
C PRO A 31 0.06 0.16 -11.53
N ASN A 32 0.41 0.66 -12.72
CA ASN A 32 1.48 0.09 -13.53
C ASN A 32 2.88 0.39 -12.98
N VAL A 33 3.04 1.38 -12.08
CA VAL A 33 4.33 1.70 -11.46
C VAL A 33 4.88 0.48 -10.71
N VAL A 34 4.01 -0.23 -9.98
CA VAL A 34 4.39 -1.43 -9.22
C VAL A 34 4.84 -2.54 -10.16
N LYS A 35 4.09 -2.76 -11.25
CA LYS A 35 4.45 -3.78 -12.25
C LYS A 35 5.79 -3.49 -12.90
N ARG A 36 6.10 -2.22 -13.18
CA ARG A 36 7.40 -1.82 -13.75
C ARG A 36 8.53 -2.04 -12.76
N VAL A 37 8.36 -1.63 -11.50
CA VAL A 37 9.37 -1.81 -10.44
C VAL A 37 9.64 -3.30 -10.16
N LEU A 38 8.63 -4.16 -10.16
CA LEU A 38 8.79 -5.59 -9.91
C LEU A 38 9.39 -6.37 -11.09
N ARG A 39 9.41 -5.78 -12.29
CA ARG A 39 9.98 -6.38 -13.51
C ARG A 39 11.42 -5.95 -13.78
N GLY A 40 11.90 -4.91 -13.10
CA GLY A 40 13.31 -4.52 -13.08
C GLY A 40 14.05 -5.28 -12.01
#